data_AF-A0A316QRG5-F1
#
_entry.id   AF-A0A316QRG5-F1
#
_cell.length_a   1.000
_cell.length_b   1.000
_cell.length_c   1.000
_cell.angle_alpha   90.00
_cell.angle_beta   90.00
_cell.angle_gamma   90.00
#
_symmetry.space_group_name_H-M   'P 1'
#
loop_
_entity.id
_entity.type
_entity.pdbx_description
1 polymer ?
#
loop_
_entity_poly.entity_id
_entity_poly.type
_entity_poly.pdbx_seq_one_letter_code
_entity_poly.pdbx_strand_id
1 'polypeptide(L)'
;MRSAKKKVILCKNCACYHAFYREGFVDFWKEQKGICSERKKIVEENDTCDFGKPPYPIANVTIRALDKAVENLEALEGLFNKACF
;
A
#
# COMPACT_ATOMS: atom_id res chain seq x y z
N MET A 1 -33.76 -19.38 -10.93
CA MET A 1 -32.34 -19.46 -10.54
C MET A 1 -31.80 -18.03 -10.41
N ARG A 2 -31.51 -17.54 -9.19
CA ARG A 2 -30.91 -16.20 -9.02
C ARG A 2 -29.42 -16.32 -9.27
N SER A 3 -28.95 -15.91 -10.45
CA SER A 3 -27.52 -15.81 -10.74
C SER A 3 -26.88 -14.87 -9.72
N ALA A 4 -25.98 -15.40 -8.89
CA ALA A 4 -25.14 -14.58 -8.03
C ALA A 4 -24.36 -13.61 -8.93
N LYS A 5 -24.67 -12.31 -8.83
CA LYS A 5 -23.88 -11.27 -9.50
C LYS A 5 -22.44 -11.43 -9.00
N LYS A 6 -21.52 -11.88 -9.86
CA LYS A 6 -20.09 -11.88 -9.55
C LYS A 6 -19.73 -10.45 -9.15
N LYS A 7 -19.38 -10.25 -7.87
CA LYS A 7 -18.86 -8.95 -7.41
C LYS A 7 -17.58 -8.68 -8.18
N VAL A 8 -17.61 -7.64 -9.00
CA VAL A 8 -16.40 -7.14 -9.65
C VAL A 8 -15.61 -6.39 -8.59
N ILE A 9 -14.41 -6.85 -8.29
CA ILE A 9 -13.51 -6.21 -7.33
C ILE A 9 -12.48 -5.42 -8.12
N LEU A 10 -12.35 -4.13 -7.83
CA LEU A 10 -11.34 -3.28 -8.44
C LEU A 10 -9.97 -3.52 -7.77
N CYS A 11 -8.89 -3.42 -8.54
CA CYS A 11 -7.53 -3.56 -8.05
C CYS A 11 -7.26 -2.60 -6.89
N LYS A 12 -7.63 -1.32 -6.98
CA LYS A 12 -7.45 -0.36 -5.87
C LYS A 12 -8.10 -0.76 -4.54
N ASN A 13 -9.09 -1.63 -4.58
CA ASN A 13 -9.82 -2.14 -3.40
C ASN A 13 -9.35 -3.53 -2.98
N CYS A 14 -8.25 -4.03 -3.55
CA CYS A 14 -7.70 -5.35 -3.29
C CYS A 14 -6.42 -5.22 -2.46
N ALA A 15 -6.24 -6.09 -1.46
CA ALA A 15 -4.99 -6.15 -0.68
C ALA A 15 -3.73 -6.40 -1.51
N CYS A 16 -3.88 -6.95 -2.71
CA CYS A 16 -2.78 -7.24 -3.63
C CYS A 16 -2.32 -6.03 -4.46
N TYR A 17 -2.97 -4.87 -4.33
CA TYR A 17 -2.63 -3.67 -5.08
C TYR A 17 -1.72 -2.75 -4.28
N HIS A 18 -0.57 -2.42 -4.86
CA HIS A 18 0.39 -1.48 -4.31
C HIS A 18 0.47 -0.28 -5.25
N ALA A 19 -0.03 0.88 -4.80
CA ALA A 19 0.01 2.11 -5.59
C ALA A 19 1.44 2.64 -5.75
N PHE A 20 1.73 3.23 -6.90
CA PHE A 20 2.94 4.03 -7.06
C PHE A 20 2.71 5.45 -6.54
N TYR A 21 3.75 6.02 -5.95
CA TYR A 21 3.80 7.42 -5.56
C TYR A 21 4.96 8.07 -6.29
N ARG A 22 4.74 9.28 -6.81
CA ARG A 22 5.79 10.11 -7.39
C ARG A 22 6.11 11.24 -6.43
N GLU A 23 7.39 11.51 -6.23
CA GLU A 23 7.84 12.68 -5.47
C GLU A 23 7.54 13.95 -6.28
N GLY A 24 6.80 14.87 -5.67
CA GLY A 24 6.59 16.23 -6.16
C GLY A 24 7.45 17.21 -5.36
N PHE A 25 7.43 18.49 -5.78
CA PHE A 25 8.28 19.52 -5.19
C PHE A 25 8.03 19.76 -3.68
N VAL A 26 6.81 19.48 -3.20
CA VAL A 26 6.41 19.67 -1.78
C VAL A 26 5.63 18.49 -1.19
N ASP A 27 5.22 17.52 -2.02
CA ASP A 27 4.30 16.44 -1.63
C ASP A 27 4.48 15.19 -2.49
N PHE A 28 3.99 14.04 -2.01
CA PHE A 28 3.91 12.80 -2.78
C PHE A 28 2.58 12.68 -3.52
N TRP A 29 2.65 12.49 -4.83
CA TRP A 29 1.48 12.36 -5.69
C TRP A 29 1.21 10.88 -5.97
N LYS A 30 0.01 10.41 -5.63
CA LYS A 30 -0.41 9.05 -5.93
C LYS A 30 -0.68 8.93 -7.43
N GLU A 31 0.00 8.00 -8.09
CA GLU A 31 -0.26 7.66 -9.49
C GLU A 31 -1.54 6.83 -9.60
N GLN A 32 -2.26 6.95 -10.72
CA GLN A 32 -3.42 6.10 -11.03
C GLN A 32 -3.02 4.65 -11.41
N LYS A 33 -1.77 4.29 -11.14
CA LYS A 33 -1.15 3.02 -11.49
C LYS A 33 -0.46 2.42 -10.27
N GLY A 34 -0.39 1.10 -10.25
CA GLY A 34 0.30 0.35 -9.22
C GLY A 34 0.69 -1.04 -9.69
N ILE A 35 1.27 -1.82 -8.78
CA ILE A 35 1.60 -3.23 -9.02
C ILE A 35 0.53 -4.08 -8.37
N CYS A 36 0.01 -5.04 -9.14
CA CYS A 36 -0.74 -6.16 -8.56
C CYS A 36 0.24 -7.30 -8.24
N SER A 37 0.41 -7.64 -6.95
CA SER A 37 1.35 -8.67 -6.51
C SER A 37 1.01 -10.07 -7.04
N GLU A 38 -0.27 -10.39 -7.20
CA GLU A 38 -0.74 -11.66 -7.78
C GLU A 38 -0.47 -11.76 -9.28
N ARG A 39 -0.76 -10.70 -10.03
CA ARG A 39 -0.55 -10.66 -11.48
C ARG A 39 0.89 -10.34 -11.86
N LYS A 40 1.72 -9.90 -10.90
CA LYS A 40 3.11 -9.47 -11.08
C LYS A 40 3.30 -8.47 -12.22
N LYS A 41 2.34 -7.54 -12.38
CA LYS A 41 2.34 -6.53 -13.44
C LYS A 41 1.77 -5.21 -12.98
N ILE A 42 2.04 -4.17 -13.75
CA ILE A 42 1.42 -2.85 -13.59
C ILE A 42 -0.06 -2.95 -13.97
N VAL A 43 -0.93 -2.38 -13.14
CA VAL A 43 -2.38 -2.30 -13.33
C VAL A 43 -2.84 -0.88 -13.06
N GLU A 44 -3.91 -0.47 -13.72
CA GLU A 44 -4.61 0.78 -13.41
C GLU A 44 -5.47 0.59 -12.15
N GLU A 45 -5.73 1.66 -11.40
CA GLU A 45 -6.54 1.59 -10.17
C GLU A 45 -7.94 0.97 -10.37
N ASN A 46 -8.53 1.24 -11.53
CA ASN A 46 -9.88 0.80 -11.89
C ASN A 46 -9.90 -0.53 -12.67
N ASP A 47 -8.74 -1.19 -12.83
CA ASP A 47 -8.72 -2.54 -13.39
C ASP A 47 -9.48 -3.51 -12.48
N THR A 48 -10.14 -4.49 -13.08
CA THR A 48 -10.80 -5.56 -12.34
C THR A 48 -9.78 -6.60 -11.89
N CYS A 49 -9.95 -7.13 -10.69
CA CYS A 49 -9.09 -8.12 -10.07
C CYS A 49 -9.86 -9.41 -9.80
N ASP A 50 -9.43 -10.50 -10.44
CA ASP A 50 -10.04 -11.82 -10.25
C ASP A 50 -9.70 -12.44 -8.89
N PHE A 51 -8.60 -11.99 -8.28
CA PHE A 51 -8.11 -12.47 -6.99
C PHE A 51 -8.75 -11.78 -5.79
N GLY A 52 -9.47 -10.67 -6.04
CA GLY A 52 -10.13 -9.76 -5.09
C GLY A 52 -10.02 -10.12 -3.61
N LYS A 53 -8.81 -10.01 -3.05
CA LYS A 53 -8.58 -10.24 -1.63
C LYS A 53 -9.09 -9.02 -0.87
N PRO A 54 -9.88 -9.19 0.20
CA PRO A 54 -10.34 -8.07 0.99
C PRO A 54 -9.12 -7.27 1.44
N PRO A 55 -9.19 -5.91 1.40
CA PRO A 55 -8.09 -5.10 1.90
C PRO A 55 -7.81 -5.50 3.35
N TYR A 56 -6.55 -5.41 3.76
CA TYR A 56 -6.18 -5.68 5.15
C TYR A 56 -7.13 -4.91 6.07
N PRO A 57 -7.63 -5.55 7.16
CA PRO A 57 -8.48 -4.84 8.11
C PRO A 57 -7.76 -3.56 8.51
N ILE A 58 -8.51 -2.44 8.54
CA ILE A 58 -7.97 -1.17 9.01
C ILE A 58 -7.39 -1.46 10.40
N ALA A 59 -6.06 -1.48 10.47
CA ALA A 59 -5.39 -1.68 11.73
C ALA A 59 -5.64 -0.41 12.53
N ASN A 60 -6.33 -0.52 13.65
CA ASN A 60 -6.43 0.58 14.60
C ASN A 60 -5.02 0.80 15.16
N VAL A 61 -4.29 1.75 14.58
CA VAL A 61 -2.97 2.15 15.05
C VAL A 61 -3.17 2.96 16.32
N THR A 62 -2.59 2.50 17.43
CA THR A 62 -2.58 3.26 18.68
C THR A 62 -1.49 4.32 18.64
N ILE A 63 -1.67 5.44 19.37
CA ILE A 63 -0.63 6.48 19.50
C ILE A 63 0.71 5.87 19.94
N ARG A 64 0.67 4.95 20.90
CA ARG A 64 1.85 4.20 21.36
C ARG A 64 2.57 3.42 20.26
N ALA A 65 1.85 2.90 19.28
CA ALA A 65 2.46 2.22 18.13
C ALA A 65 3.16 3.20 17.19
N LEU A 66 2.65 4.43 17.05
CA LEU A 66 3.32 5.50 16.31
C LEU A 66 4.58 5.97 17.04
N ASP A 67 4.49 6.22 18.34
CA ASP A 67 5.65 6.65 19.15
C ASP A 67 6.81 5.64 19.01
N LYS A 68 6.49 4.35 19.13
CA LYS A 68 7.48 3.28 18.95
C LYS A 68 8.05 3.21 17.53
N ALA A 69 7.26 3.54 16.51
CA ALA A 69 7.75 3.60 15.14
C ALA A 69 8.72 4.76 14.95
N VAL A 70 8.45 5.92 15.55
CA VAL A 70 9.36 7.08 15.57
C VAL A 70 10.67 6.72 16.27
N GLU A 71 10.61 6.14 17.47
CA GLU A 71 11.82 5.69 18.20
C GLU A 71 12.68 4.73 17.37
N ASN A 72 12.05 3.79 16.66
CA ASN A 72 12.78 2.85 15.80
C ASN A 72 13.43 3.56 14.60
N LEU A 73 12.77 4.56 14.01
CA LEU A 73 13.32 5.34 12.90
C LEU A 73 14.51 6.19 13.35
N GLU A 74 14.42 6.85 14.51
CA GLU A 74 15.52 7.60 15.10
C GLU A 74 16.72 6.70 15.41
N ALA A 75 16.47 5.51 15.95
CA ALA A 75 17.52 4.52 16.20
C ALA A 75 18.20 4.05 14.91
N LEU A 76 17.42 3.81 13.85
CA LEU A 76 17.94 3.46 12.53
C LEU A 76 18.76 4.60 11.94
N GLU A 77 18.26 5.84 11.98
CA GLU A 77 18.99 7.02 11.53
C GLU A 77 20.32 7.18 12.28
N GLY A 78 20.32 6.98 13.59
CA GLY A 78 21.54 6.98 14.40
C GLY A 78 22.56 5.92 13.99
N LEU A 79 22.12 4.73 13.55
CA LEU A 79 23.00 3.69 13.02
C LEU A 79 23.57 4.05 11.66
N PHE A 80 22.74 4.57 10.75
CA PHE A 80 23.18 4.95 9.41
C PHE A 80 24.09 6.18 9.41
N ASN A 81 23.79 7.21 10.21
CA ASN A 81 24.61 8.42 10.31
C ASN A 81 25.94 8.18 11.05
N LYS A 82 26.00 7.20 11.97
CA LYS A 82 27.27 6.75 12.58
C LYS A 82 28.09 5.82 11.68
N ALA A 83 27.48 5.25 10.63
CA ALA A 83 28.15 4.38 9.67
C ALA A 83 28.78 5.14 8.48
N CYS A 84 28.65 6.48 8.42
CA CYS A 84 29.46 7.30 7.53
C CYS A 84 30.91 7.36 8.05
N PHE A 85 31.77 6.52 7.45
CA PHE A 85 33.22 6.62 7.46
C PHE A 85 33.71 7.83 6.65
#